data_AF-A0A2V7PR46-F1
#
_entry.id   AF-A0A2V7PR46-F1
#
_cell.length_a   1.000
_cell.length_b   1.000
_cell.length_c   1.000
_cell.angle_alpha   90.00
_cell.angle_beta   90.00
_cell.angle_gamma   90.00
#
_symmetry.space_group_name_H-M   'P 1'
#
loop_
_entity.id
_entity.type
_entity.pdbx_description
1 polymer ?
#
loop_
_entity_poly.entity_id
_entity_poly.type
_entity_poly.pdbx_seq_one_letter_code
_entity_poly.pdbx_strand_id
1 'polypeptide(L)'
;MWVLAVILVVALLIPVAAILVDSPLGKSVARRMESRTDAAGAGGPTPELRDVQRKVEVLETEIEDLSRSVAGMREELQFMQRLLEDPRRKKPTS
;
A
#
# COMPACT_ATOMS: atom_id res chain seq x y z
N MET A 1 -16.96 32.77 4.99
CA MET A 1 -17.55 31.75 5.91
C MET A 1 -16.60 30.58 6.20
N TRP A 2 -15.85 30.07 5.22
CA TRP A 2 -14.93 28.94 5.44
C TRP A 2 -13.76 29.23 6.41
N VAL A 3 -13.22 30.46 6.39
CA VAL A 3 -12.12 30.86 7.29
C VAL A 3 -12.50 30.76 8.77
N LEU A 4 -13.72 31.16 9.13
CA LEU A 4 -14.22 31.01 10.52
C LEU A 4 -14.37 29.55 10.91
N ALA A 5 -14.78 28.68 9.97
CA ALA A 5 -14.84 27.24 10.21
C ALA A 5 -13.44 26.63 10.43
N VAL A 6 -12.45 27.05 9.65
CA VAL A 6 -11.05 26.62 9.84
C VAL A 6 -10.52 27.08 11.20
N ILE A 7 -10.77 28.34 11.60
CA ILE A 7 -10.35 28.86 12.90
C ILE A 7 -11.02 28.07 14.03
N LEU A 8 -12.30 27.74 13.90
CA LEU A 8 -13.03 26.95 14.89
C LEU A 8 -12.50 25.52 15.02
N VAL A 9 -12.13 24.89 13.90
CA VAL A 9 -11.49 23.56 13.88
C VAL A 9 -10.11 23.62 14.54
N VAL A 10 -9.28 24.61 14.20
CA VAL A 10 -7.95 24.77 14.81
C VAL A 10 -8.07 25.06 16.31
N ALA A 11 -9.02 25.91 16.72
CA ALA A 11 -9.28 26.20 18.12
C ALA A 11 -9.73 24.95 18.91
N LEU A 12 -10.49 24.05 18.28
CA LEU A 12 -10.90 22.77 18.89
C LEU A 12 -9.75 21.76 18.98
N LEU A 13 -8.77 21.83 18.07
CA LEU A 13 -7.60 20.95 18.09
C LEU A 13 -6.62 21.28 19.22
N ILE A 14 -6.55 22.55 19.65
CA ILE A 14 -5.61 22.99 20.71
C ILE A 14 -5.84 22.24 22.05
N PRO A 15 -7.08 22.14 22.60
CA PRO A 15 -7.34 21.37 23.82
C PRO A 15 -7.04 19.88 23.69
N VAL A 16 -7.37 19.27 22.54
CA VAL A 16 -7.10 17.84 22.27
C VAL A 16 -5.59 17.58 22.28
N ALA A 17 -4.82 18.45 21.64
CA ALA A 17 -3.37 18.36 21.62
C ALA A 17 -2.77 18.52 23.04
N ALA A 18 -3.27 19.47 23.84
CA ALA A 18 -2.81 19.68 25.21
C ALA A 18 -3.05 18.45 26.11
N ILE A 19 -4.22 17.82 26.01
CA ILE A 19 -4.57 16.60 26.77
C ILE A 19 -3.74 15.39 26.32
N LEU A 20 -3.45 15.29 25.01
CA LEU A 20 -2.66 14.17 24.47
C LEU A 20 -1.17 14.25 24.85
N VAL A 21 -0.60 15.46 24.96
CA VAL A 21 0.81 15.67 25.32
C VAL A 21 1.14 15.15 26.72
N ASP A 22 0.20 15.27 27.67
CA ASP A 22 0.36 14.76 29.04
C ASP A 22 0.05 13.25 29.19
N SER A 23 -0.38 12.59 28.10
CA SER A 23 -0.78 11.17 28.11
C SER A 23 0.30 10.27 27.46
N PRO A 24 0.46 8.99 27.85
CA PRO A 24 1.43 8.04 27.27
C PRO A 24 1.38 7.90 25.73
N LEU A 25 0.26 8.29 25.10
CA LEU A 25 0.12 8.37 23.65
C LEU A 25 0.93 9.52 23.05
N GLY A 26 0.99 10.68 23.70
CA GLY A 26 1.82 11.82 23.28
C GLY A 26 3.31 11.51 23.35
N LYS A 27 3.77 10.75 24.35
CA LYS A 27 5.18 10.34 24.51
C LYS A 27 5.62 9.29 23.48
N SER A 28 4.75 8.36 23.10
CA SER A 28 5.04 7.33 22.10
C SER A 28 4.96 7.88 20.67
N VAL A 29 4.03 8.80 20.41
CA VAL A 29 4.00 9.59 19.17
C VAL A 29 5.18 10.56 19.13
N ALA A 30 5.54 11.22 20.23
CA ALA A 30 6.75 12.05 20.31
C ALA A 30 8.01 11.23 20.06
N ARG A 31 8.16 10.01 20.59
CA ARG A 31 9.32 9.16 20.27
C ARG A 31 9.37 8.75 18.79
N ARG A 32 8.21 8.58 18.14
CA ARG A 32 8.10 8.30 16.70
C ARG A 32 8.22 9.56 15.82
N MET A 33 7.87 10.71 16.38
CA MET A 33 7.98 12.01 15.73
C MET A 33 9.34 12.65 15.94
N GLU A 34 10.04 12.39 17.04
CA GLU A 34 11.44 12.76 17.31
C GLU A 34 12.33 11.98 16.35
N SER A 35 12.08 10.67 16.16
CA SER A 35 12.69 9.90 15.06
C SER A 35 12.32 10.41 13.65
N ARG A 36 11.24 11.18 13.51
CA ARG A 36 10.84 11.84 12.24
C ARG A 36 11.36 13.29 12.13
N THR A 37 11.61 13.97 13.25
CA THR A 37 11.95 15.40 13.34
C THR A 37 13.45 15.61 13.37
N ASP A 38 14.20 14.72 14.04
CA ASP A 38 15.66 14.62 13.88
C ASP A 38 16.03 14.32 12.41
N ALA A 39 15.12 13.68 11.68
CA ALA A 39 15.25 13.38 10.26
C ALA A 39 14.72 14.50 9.33
N ALA A 40 14.01 15.50 9.86
CA ALA A 40 13.51 16.66 9.10
C ALA A 40 14.46 17.87 9.16
N GLY A 41 15.41 17.88 10.11
CA GLY A 41 16.43 18.94 10.24
C GLY A 41 17.75 18.68 9.50
N ALA A 42 17.99 17.47 9.00
CA ALA A 42 19.20 17.11 8.27
C ALA A 42 18.82 16.44 6.94
N GLY A 43 19.15 17.09 5.82
CA GLY A 43 18.75 16.70 4.46
C GLY A 43 19.33 15.37 3.95
N GLY A 44 18.90 14.26 4.54
CA GLY A 44 19.18 12.90 4.08
C GLY A 44 17.88 12.08 3.99
N PRO A 45 17.78 11.11 3.05
CA PRO A 45 16.61 10.25 2.94
C PRO A 45 16.46 9.45 4.24
N THR A 46 15.33 9.65 4.92
CA THR A 46 15.08 9.04 6.22
C THR A 46 15.09 7.50 6.13
N PRO A 47 15.59 6.79 7.14
CA PRO A 47 15.70 5.32 7.11
C PRO A 47 14.33 4.65 6.89
N GLU A 48 13.24 5.24 7.38
CA GLU A 48 11.88 4.74 7.13
C GLU A 48 11.46 4.84 5.65
N LEU A 49 11.89 5.89 4.92
CA LEU A 49 11.63 5.98 3.47
C LEU A 49 12.41 4.91 2.71
N ARG A 50 13.63 4.57 3.13
CA ARG A 50 14.42 3.48 2.54
C ARG A 50 13.79 2.11 2.80
N ASP A 51 13.21 1.89 3.97
CA ASP A 51 12.51 0.64 4.29
C ASP A 51 11.20 0.53 3.53
N VAL A 52 10.47 1.64 3.36
CA VAL A 52 9.29 1.69 2.48
C VAL A 52 9.69 1.42 1.04
N GLN A 53 10.77 2.02 0.54
CA GLN A 53 11.23 1.84 -0.83
C GLN A 53 11.64 0.39 -1.12
N ARG A 54 12.36 -0.25 -0.18
CA ARG A 54 12.67 -1.70 -0.29
C ARG A 54 11.42 -2.57 -0.29
N LYS A 55 10.43 -2.25 0.54
CA LYS A 55 9.15 -2.99 0.55
C LYS A 55 8.39 -2.82 -0.76
N VAL A 56 8.41 -1.61 -1.35
CA VAL A 56 7.80 -1.33 -2.65
C VAL A 56 8.48 -2.13 -3.75
N GLU A 57 9.82 -2.17 -3.78
CA GLU A 57 10.58 -2.93 -4.79
C GLU A 57 10.31 -4.44 -4.71
N VAL A 58 10.18 -4.99 -3.49
CA VAL A 58 9.78 -6.40 -3.29
C VAL A 58 8.35 -6.63 -3.77
N LEU A 59 7.42 -5.73 -3.44
CA LEU A 59 6.02 -5.83 -3.87
C LEU A 59 5.87 -5.72 -5.40
N GLU A 60 6.65 -4.86 -6.06
CA GLU A 60 6.67 -4.75 -7.52
C GLU A 60 7.15 -6.05 -8.17
N THR A 61 8.19 -6.67 -7.61
CA THR A 61 8.71 -7.97 -8.09
C THR A 61 7.67 -9.07 -7.91
N GLU A 62 7.04 -9.15 -6.73
CA GLU A 62 5.98 -10.13 -6.45
C GLU A 62 4.75 -9.95 -7.37
N ILE A 63 4.41 -8.72 -7.75
CA ILE A 63 3.34 -8.43 -8.70
C ILE A 63 3.71 -8.91 -10.11
N GLU A 64 4.95 -8.71 -10.54
CA GLU A 64 5.41 -9.17 -11.86
C GLU A 64 5.40 -10.70 -11.95
N ASP A 65 5.87 -11.38 -10.90
CA ASP A 65 5.81 -12.85 -10.79
C ASP A 65 4.36 -13.36 -10.78
N LEU A 66 3.47 -12.71 -10.02
CA LEU A 66 2.06 -13.08 -9.97
C LEU A 66 1.39 -12.88 -11.33
N SER A 67 1.69 -11.78 -12.02
CA SER A 67 1.19 -11.51 -13.38
C SER A 67 1.64 -12.61 -14.35
N ARG A 68 2.89 -13.07 -14.24
CA ARG A 68 3.41 -14.15 -15.08
C ARG A 68 2.77 -15.50 -14.78
N SER A 69 2.52 -15.80 -13.51
CA SER A 69 1.78 -17.00 -13.09
C SER A 69 0.35 -17.01 -13.62
N VAL A 70 -0.36 -15.87 -13.54
CA VAL A 70 -1.72 -15.72 -14.07
C VAL A 70 -1.75 -15.88 -15.59
N ALA A 71 -0.74 -15.36 -16.30
CA ALA A 71 -0.62 -15.54 -17.75
C ALA A 71 -0.43 -17.02 -18.12
N GLY A 72 0.48 -17.74 -17.45
CA GLY A 72 0.67 -19.18 -17.66
C GLY A 72 -0.58 -20.00 -17.35
N MET A 73 -1.28 -19.69 -16.26
CA MET A 73 -2.52 -20.36 -15.88
C MET A 73 -3.65 -20.12 -16.90
N ARG A 74 -3.70 -18.96 -17.53
CA ARG A 74 -4.65 -18.68 -18.63
C ARG A 74 -4.34 -19.50 -19.88
N GLU A 75 -3.07 -19.72 -20.20
CA GLU A 75 -2.65 -20.56 -21.34
C GLU A 75 -3.02 -22.02 -21.10
N GLU A 76 -2.81 -22.55 -19.88
CA GLU A 76 -3.23 -23.90 -19.51
C GLU A 76 -4.75 -24.07 -19.61
N LEU A 77 -5.52 -23.09 -19.13
CA LEU A 77 -6.99 -23.10 -19.27
C LEU A 77 -7.43 -23.08 -20.73
N GLN A 78 -6.80 -22.27 -21.58
CA GLN A 78 -7.10 -22.25 -23.02
C GLN A 78 -6.71 -23.57 -23.70
N PHE A 79 -5.60 -24.18 -23.30
CA PHE A 79 -5.18 -25.48 -23.82
C PHE A 79 -6.16 -26.59 -23.42
N MET A 80 -6.60 -26.62 -22.16
CA MET A 80 -7.65 -27.54 -21.70
C MET A 80 -8.97 -27.31 -22.44
N GLN A 81 -9.36 -26.05 -22.63
CA GLN A 81 -10.58 -25.70 -23.35
C GLN A 81 -10.53 -26.18 -24.81
N ARG A 82 -9.37 -26.04 -25.46
CA ARG A 82 -9.14 -26.52 -26.83
C ARG A 82 -9.14 -28.04 -26.92
N LEU A 83 -8.54 -28.74 -25.95
CA LEU A 83 -8.59 -30.19 -25.81
C LEU A 83 -10.00 -30.72 -25.51
N LEU A 84 -10.88 -29.92 -24.90
CA LEU A 84 -12.29 -30.26 -24.65
C LEU A 84 -13.22 -29.88 -25.80
N GLU A 85 -12.84 -28.91 -26.64
CA GLU A 85 -13.55 -28.56 -27.88
C GLU A 85 -13.31 -29.56 -29.02
N ASP A 86 -12.06 -30.03 -29.20
CA ASP A 86 -11.68 -30.98 -30.25
C ASP A 86 -12.43 -32.35 -30.21
N PRO A 87 -12.71 -32.99 -29.06
CA PRO A 87 -13.43 -34.26 -29.03
C PRO A 87 -14.90 -34.14 -29.43
N ARG A 88 -15.50 -32.94 -29.40
CA ARG A 88 -16.89 -32.72 -29.84
C ARG A 88 -17.03 -32.51 -31.34
N ARG A 89 -15.94 -32.22 -32.08
CA ARG A 89 -15.95 -32.10 -33.54
C ARG A 89 -15.65 -33.38 -34.30
N LYS A 90 -15.13 -34.43 -33.64
CA LYS A 90 -15.02 -35.78 -34.22
C LYS A 90 -16.30 -36.59 -33.98
N LYS A 91 -17.44 -36.14 -34.49
CA LYS A 91 -18.52 -37.07 -34.85
C LYS A 91 -18.33 -37.34 -36.35
N PRO A 92 -17.91 -38.55 -36.75
CA PRO A 92 -17.70 -38.85 -38.16
C PRO A 92 -19.04 -38.73 -38.88
N THR A 93 -19.17 -37.74 -39.75
CA THR A 93 -20.24 -37.70 -40.73
C THR A 93 -19.64 -38.13 -42.07
N SER A 94 -19.94 -39.39 -42.39
CA SER A 94 -19.76 -40.09 -43.66
C SER A 94 -18.37 -40.60 -44.03
#